data_AF-A0A0C3DS58-F1
#
_entry.id   AF-A0A0C3DS58-F1
#
_cell.length_a   1.000
_cell.length_b   1.000
_cell.length_c   1.000
_cell.angle_alpha   90.00
_cell.angle_beta   90.00
_cell.angle_gamma   90.00
#
_symmetry.space_group_name_H-M   'P 1'
#
loop_
_entity.id
_entity.type
_entity.pdbx_description
1 polymer ?
#
loop_
_entity_poly.entity_id
_entity_poly.type
_entity_poly.pdbx_seq_one_letter_code
_entity_poly.pdbx_strand_id
1 'polypeptide(L)'
;MPDHQYPNEVLISHGYLGCAPIYPSVAISICALAFFHQAHHTCPWYSIQSFCKTLCHMHQVPYHAYLTKQLSIAYDVYLEILHCIVNQLKKVIGRDTPNWQLLNACPACCYKLKNEPSLDFEWLVSIDGNNSLK
;
A
#
# COMPACT_ATOMS: atom_id res chain seq x y z
N MET A 1 16.61 -29.21 -15.74
CA MET A 1 16.15 -27.81 -15.80
C MET A 1 16.94 -27.07 -14.73
N PRO A 2 17.76 -26.07 -15.07
CA PRO A 2 18.68 -25.48 -14.12
C PRO A 2 17.92 -24.63 -13.10
N ASP A 3 18.14 -24.97 -11.83
CA ASP A 3 18.09 -24.14 -10.62
C ASP A 3 16.96 -23.12 -10.46
N HIS A 4 16.02 -23.46 -9.56
CA HIS A 4 15.09 -22.54 -8.90
C HIS A 4 15.85 -21.52 -8.03
N GLN A 5 16.73 -20.71 -8.62
CA GLN A 5 17.65 -19.84 -7.88
C GLN A 5 16.92 -18.81 -7.01
N TYR A 6 15.70 -18.43 -7.40
CA TYR A 6 14.84 -17.50 -6.64
C TYR A 6 13.36 -17.90 -6.73
N PRO A 7 12.82 -18.69 -5.77
CA PRO A 7 11.42 -19.12 -5.77
C PRO A 7 10.41 -17.97 -5.86
N ASN A 8 10.72 -16.82 -5.26
CA ASN A 8 9.86 -15.64 -5.28
C ASN A 8 9.82 -14.96 -6.66
N GLU A 9 10.88 -15.03 -7.47
CA GLU A 9 10.86 -14.52 -8.85
C GLU A 9 9.94 -15.36 -9.73
N VAL A 10 9.94 -16.67 -9.53
CA VAL A 10 9.00 -17.57 -10.21
C VAL A 10 7.57 -17.28 -9.76
N LEU A 11 7.31 -17.15 -8.46
CA LEU A 11 5.97 -16.84 -7.94
C LEU A 11 5.43 -15.51 -8.50
N ILE A 12 6.24 -14.45 -8.52
CA ILE A 12 5.77 -13.13 -8.99
C ILE A 12 5.47 -13.14 -10.49
N SER A 13 6.24 -13.89 -11.30
CA SER A 13 5.94 -14.06 -12.73
C SER A 13 4.58 -14.73 -12.99
N HIS A 14 4.07 -15.51 -12.02
CA HIS A 14 2.76 -16.15 -12.05
C HIS A 14 1.69 -15.36 -11.27
N GLY A 15 1.99 -14.15 -10.79
CA GLY A 15 1.04 -13.31 -10.07
C GLY A 15 0.87 -13.64 -8.60
N TYR A 16 1.87 -14.27 -7.97
CA TYR A 16 1.86 -14.62 -6.55
C TYR A 16 3.05 -14.01 -5.80
N LEU A 17 2.85 -13.70 -4.53
CA LEU A 17 3.91 -13.32 -3.60
C LEU A 17 4.09 -14.42 -2.57
N GLY A 18 5.32 -14.91 -2.44
CA GLY A 18 5.68 -15.85 -1.39
C GLY A 18 5.77 -15.15 -0.03
N CYS A 19 5.39 -15.87 1.02
CA CYS A 19 5.39 -15.35 2.39
C CYS A 19 6.73 -15.57 3.12
N ALA A 20 7.75 -16.09 2.44
CA ALA A 20 9.11 -16.26 2.95
C ALA A 20 10.16 -16.07 1.83
N PRO A 21 11.35 -15.56 2.15
CA PRO A 21 12.36 -15.19 1.14
C PRO A 21 13.01 -16.40 0.44
N ILE A 22 13.22 -17.50 1.17
CA ILE A 22 13.99 -18.65 0.68
C ILE A 22 13.08 -19.85 0.39
N TYR A 23 12.16 -20.18 1.30
CA TYR A 23 11.28 -21.34 1.17
C TYR A 23 9.83 -20.93 1.46
N PRO A 24 9.12 -20.33 0.50
CA PRO A 24 7.72 -19.95 0.69
C PRO A 24 6.84 -21.21 0.75
N SER A 25 6.26 -21.48 1.92
CA SER A 25 5.26 -22.56 2.10
C SER A 25 3.85 -22.14 1.68
N VAL A 26 3.60 -20.83 1.69
CA VAL A 26 2.34 -20.20 1.29
C VAL A 26 2.69 -19.08 0.32
N ALA A 27 1.87 -18.94 -0.72
CA ALA A 27 1.92 -17.83 -1.64
C ALA A 27 0.52 -17.22 -1.75
N ILE A 28 0.45 -15.88 -1.77
CA ILE A 28 -0.80 -15.14 -1.88
C ILE A 28 -0.83 -14.45 -3.25
N SER A 29 -1.96 -14.51 -3.95
CA SER A 29 -2.07 -13.86 -5.26
C SER A 29 -2.03 -12.33 -5.10
N ILE A 30 -1.38 -11.67 -6.06
CA ILE A 30 -1.35 -10.20 -6.13
C ILE A 30 -2.79 -9.66 -6.25
N CYS A 31 -3.67 -10.34 -6.98
CA CYS A 31 -5.08 -9.97 -7.08
C CYS A 31 -5.80 -9.99 -5.71
N ALA A 32 -5.52 -10.98 -4.85
CA ALA A 32 -6.10 -11.01 -3.50
C ALA A 32 -5.57 -9.86 -2.63
N LEU A 33 -4.27 -9.55 -2.73
CA LEU A 33 -3.66 -8.44 -2.00
C LEU A 33 -4.19 -7.08 -2.49
N ALA A 34 -4.37 -6.91 -3.80
CA ALA A 34 -4.96 -5.71 -4.39
C ALA A 34 -6.44 -5.54 -3.99
N PHE A 35 -7.20 -6.63 -3.98
CA PHE A 35 -8.58 -6.62 -3.48
C PHE A 35 -8.62 -6.20 -2.01
N PHE A 36 -7.78 -6.80 -1.16
CA PHE A 36 -7.70 -6.43 0.25
C PHE A 36 -7.29 -4.97 0.44
N HIS A 37 -6.31 -4.48 -0.32
CA HIS A 37 -5.88 -3.09 -0.29
C HIS A 37 -7.08 -2.15 -0.52
N GLN A 38 -7.85 -2.38 -1.58
CA GLN A 38 -9.03 -1.54 -1.89
C GLN A 38 -10.16 -1.70 -0.87
N ALA A 39 -10.45 -2.93 -0.44
CA ALA A 39 -11.46 -3.20 0.56
C ALA A 39 -11.11 -2.50 1.89
N HIS A 40 -9.85 -2.53 2.32
CA HIS A 40 -9.39 -1.90 3.55
C HIS A 40 -9.40 -0.37 3.48
N HIS A 41 -9.15 0.24 2.31
CA HIS A 41 -9.30 1.70 2.12
C HIS A 41 -10.75 2.16 2.29
N THR A 42 -11.71 1.40 1.75
CA THR A 42 -13.14 1.74 1.85
C THR A 42 -13.76 1.36 3.20
N CYS A 43 -13.27 0.28 3.82
CA CYS A 43 -13.77 -0.23 5.09
C CYS A 43 -12.59 -0.60 6.00
N PRO A 44 -12.09 0.33 6.82
CA PRO A 44 -10.98 0.08 7.75
C PRO A 44 -11.28 -1.02 8.80
N TRP A 45 -12.56 -1.35 9.00
CA TRP A 45 -13.00 -2.41 9.89
C TRP A 45 -12.77 -3.81 9.30
N TYR A 46 -12.50 -3.91 8.00
CA TYR A 46 -12.20 -5.17 7.34
C TYR A 46 -10.74 -5.58 7.59
N SER A 47 -10.51 -6.19 8.76
CA SER A 47 -9.17 -6.57 9.20
C SER A 47 -8.53 -7.64 8.31
N ILE A 48 -7.19 -7.68 8.34
CA ILE A 48 -6.41 -8.72 7.66
C ILE A 48 -6.77 -10.14 8.12
N GLN A 49 -7.14 -10.30 9.39
CA GLN A 49 -7.58 -11.59 9.93
C GLN A 49 -8.94 -11.99 9.35
N SER A 50 -9.88 -11.05 9.22
CA SER A 50 -11.18 -11.30 8.59
C SER A 50 -11.01 -11.66 7.11
N PHE A 51 -10.11 -10.97 6.41
CA PHE A 51 -9.76 -11.32 5.03
C PHE A 51 -9.12 -12.72 4.94
N CYS A 52 -8.17 -13.05 5.81
CA CYS A 52 -7.57 -14.38 5.88
C CYS A 52 -8.62 -15.48 6.10
N LYS A 53 -9.57 -15.28 7.03
CA LYS A 53 -10.68 -16.23 7.26
C LYS A 53 -11.57 -16.37 6.03
N THR A 54 -11.82 -15.26 5.32
CA THR A 54 -12.60 -15.26 4.06
C THR A 54 -11.90 -16.13 3.01
N LEU A 55 -10.60 -15.93 2.81
CA LEU A 55 -9.80 -16.76 1.90
C LEU A 55 -9.82 -18.24 2.32
N CYS A 56 -9.63 -18.53 3.61
CA CYS A 56 -9.68 -19.91 4.12
C CYS A 56 -11.03 -20.57 3.81
N HIS A 57 -12.13 -19.85 4.03
CA HIS A 57 -13.48 -20.33 3.74
C HIS A 57 -13.70 -20.58 2.24
N MET A 58 -13.26 -19.64 1.38
CA MET A 58 -13.36 -19.79 -0.09
C MET A 58 -12.57 -21.00 -0.61
N HIS A 59 -11.42 -21.28 -0.03
CA HIS A 59 -10.56 -22.42 -0.40
C HIS A 59 -10.91 -23.72 0.34
N GLN A 60 -11.95 -23.71 1.20
CA GLN A 60 -12.34 -24.86 2.03
C GLN A 60 -11.20 -25.41 2.90
N VAL A 61 -10.30 -24.53 3.36
CA VAL A 61 -9.19 -24.88 4.26
C VAL A 61 -9.44 -24.38 5.68
N PRO A 62 -9.03 -25.15 6.71
CA PRO A 62 -9.11 -24.70 8.09
C PRO A 62 -8.25 -23.46 8.34
N TYR A 63 -8.83 -22.47 9.01
CA TYR A 63 -8.10 -21.29 9.46
C TYR A 63 -7.04 -21.67 10.50
N HIS A 64 -5.83 -21.14 10.32
CA HIS A 64 -4.74 -21.23 11.28
C HIS A 64 -4.14 -19.85 11.50
N ALA A 65 -3.77 -19.53 12.74
CA ALA A 65 -3.25 -18.21 13.10
C ALA A 65 -1.99 -17.81 12.32
N TYR A 66 -1.15 -18.78 11.92
CA TYR A 66 0.04 -18.51 11.12
C TYR A 66 -0.30 -17.97 9.73
N LEU A 67 -1.45 -18.32 9.15
CA LEU A 67 -1.87 -17.84 7.83
C LEU A 67 -2.09 -16.33 7.82
N THR A 68 -2.67 -15.77 8.89
CA THR A 68 -2.80 -14.31 9.05
C THR A 68 -1.43 -13.64 9.09
N LYS A 69 -0.45 -14.24 9.78
CA LYS A 69 0.93 -13.72 9.82
C LYS A 69 1.59 -13.78 8.43
N GLN A 70 1.44 -14.89 7.71
CA GLN A 70 1.97 -15.06 6.35
C GLN A 70 1.33 -14.07 5.37
N LEU A 71 0.02 -13.85 5.48
CA LEU A 71 -0.71 -12.85 4.71
C LEU A 71 -0.22 -11.42 5.01
N SER A 72 0.01 -11.09 6.29
CA SER A 72 0.60 -9.79 6.67
C SER A 72 1.96 -9.57 6.04
N ILE A 73 2.84 -10.57 6.10
CA ILE A 73 4.17 -10.48 5.49
C ILE A 73 4.07 -10.24 3.98
N ALA A 74 3.22 -11.01 3.28
CA ALA A 74 3.00 -10.81 1.85
C ALA A 74 2.39 -9.44 1.53
N TYR A 75 1.52 -8.94 2.40
CA TYR A 75 0.92 -7.61 2.25
C TYR A 75 1.92 -6.48 2.44
N ASP A 76 2.82 -6.57 3.42
CA ASP A 76 3.89 -5.59 3.63
C ASP A 76 4.82 -5.53 2.41
N VAL A 77 5.20 -6.69 1.86
CA VAL A 77 5.99 -6.76 0.61
C VAL A 77 5.23 -6.16 -0.57
N TYR A 78 3.93 -6.44 -0.69
CA TYR A 78 3.09 -5.83 -1.72
C TYR A 78 3.05 -4.30 -1.62
N LEU A 79 2.89 -3.75 -0.42
CA LEU A 79 2.92 -2.31 -0.19
C LEU A 79 4.28 -1.70 -0.55
N GLU A 80 5.37 -2.37 -0.22
CA GLU A 80 6.72 -1.91 -0.57
C GLU A 80 6.95 -1.89 -2.08
N ILE A 81 6.44 -2.88 -2.81
CA ILE A 81 6.47 -2.90 -4.28
C ILE A 81 5.70 -1.69 -4.84
N LEU A 82 4.49 -1.42 -4.33
CA LEU A 82 3.71 -0.25 -4.74
C LEU A 82 4.46 1.06 -4.44
N HIS A 83 5.06 1.19 -3.26
CA HIS A 83 5.85 2.36 -2.89
C HIS A 83 7.03 2.56 -3.84
N CYS A 84 7.77 1.49 -4.16
CA CYS A 84 8.86 1.53 -5.13
C CYS A 84 8.38 2.02 -6.51
N ILE A 85 7.26 1.49 -7.00
CA ILE A 85 6.67 1.89 -8.29
C ILE A 85 6.28 3.38 -8.26
N VAL A 86 5.59 3.82 -7.21
CA VAL A 86 5.19 5.23 -7.06
C VAL A 86 6.41 6.14 -7.01
N ASN A 87 7.48 5.73 -6.33
CA ASN A 87 8.72 6.51 -6.25
C ASN A 87 9.43 6.58 -7.60
N GLN A 88 9.47 5.49 -8.37
CA GLN A 88 10.00 5.51 -9.73
C GLN A 88 9.16 6.41 -10.63
N LEU A 89 7.84 6.32 -10.54
CA LEU A 89 6.93 7.17 -11.29
C LEU A 89 7.19 8.64 -10.97
N LYS A 90 7.26 9.02 -9.69
CA LYS A 90 7.60 10.39 -9.23
C LYS A 90 8.89 10.91 -9.87
N LYS A 91 9.95 10.10 -9.93
CA LYS A 91 11.22 10.48 -10.59
C LYS A 91 11.01 10.76 -12.08
N VAL A 92 10.29 9.89 -12.78
CA VAL A 92 10.03 10.05 -14.22
C VAL A 92 9.24 11.33 -14.52
N ILE A 93 8.30 11.70 -13.64
CA ILE A 93 7.50 12.93 -13.80
C ILE A 93 8.12 14.17 -13.12
N GLY A 94 9.38 14.10 -12.68
CA GLY A 94 10.10 15.24 -12.09
C GLY A 94 9.56 15.71 -10.74
N ARG A 95 9.00 14.78 -9.94
CA ARG A 95 8.36 15.02 -8.64
C ARG A 95 9.12 14.43 -7.46
N ASP A 96 10.43 14.25 -7.60
CA ASP A 96 11.31 13.57 -6.65
C ASP A 96 12.19 14.52 -5.82
N THR A 97 12.00 15.84 -5.96
CA THR A 97 12.74 16.82 -5.15
C THR A 97 12.22 16.87 -3.71
N PRO A 98 13.07 17.24 -2.72
CA PRO A 98 12.62 17.50 -1.36
C PRO A 98 11.50 18.54 -1.36
N ASN A 99 10.45 18.29 -0.56
CA ASN A 99 9.29 19.17 -0.45
C ASN A 99 8.55 19.42 -1.78
N TRP A 100 8.72 18.60 -2.82
CA TRP A 100 8.06 18.81 -4.12
C TRP A 100 6.55 19.01 -3.96
N GLN A 101 5.91 18.17 -3.13
CA GLN A 101 4.48 18.26 -2.86
C GLN A 101 4.08 19.57 -2.18
N LEU A 102 4.90 20.10 -1.27
CA LEU A 102 4.61 21.36 -0.57
C LEU A 102 4.77 22.56 -1.52
N LEU A 103 5.81 22.54 -2.36
CA LEU A 103 6.06 23.59 -3.35
C LEU A 103 5.04 23.60 -4.50
N ASN A 104 4.41 22.45 -4.77
CA ASN A 104 3.45 22.27 -5.86
C ASN A 104 2.05 21.88 -5.33
N ALA A 105 1.77 22.15 -4.06
CA ALA A 105 0.45 21.95 -3.47
C ALA A 105 -0.58 22.86 -4.14
N CYS A 106 -1.87 22.61 -3.88
CA CYS A 106 -2.97 23.38 -4.48
C CYS A 106 -2.70 24.89 -4.36
N PRO A 107 -2.67 25.64 -5.50
CA PRO A 107 -2.45 27.07 -5.47
C PRO A 107 -3.44 27.80 -4.56
N ALA A 108 -4.72 27.41 -4.55
CA ALA A 108 -5.71 28.04 -3.67
C ALA A 108 -5.39 27.89 -2.17
N CYS A 109 -4.58 26.91 -1.78
CA CYS A 109 -4.19 26.66 -0.38
C CYS A 109 -2.84 27.28 0.00
N CYS A 110 -1.99 27.63 -0.97
CA CYS A 110 -0.60 28.04 -0.73
C CYS A 110 -0.12 29.26 -1.56
N TYR A 111 -1.00 29.88 -2.36
CA TYR A 111 -0.66 31.03 -3.20
C TYR A 111 -0.62 32.33 -2.39
N LYS A 112 0.56 32.97 -2.33
CA LYS A 112 0.73 34.28 -1.71
C LYS A 112 0.52 35.41 -2.73
N LEU A 113 -0.26 36.41 -2.38
CA LEU A 113 -0.47 37.60 -3.23
C LEU A 113 0.72 38.56 -3.13
N LYS A 114 0.97 39.32 -4.20
CA LYS A 114 1.99 40.38 -4.17
C LYS A 114 1.55 41.45 -3.15
N ASN A 115 2.39 41.68 -2.14
CA ASN A 115 2.15 42.57 -0.98
C ASN A 115 1.16 42.04 0.07
N GLU A 116 0.96 40.72 0.15
CA GLU A 116 0.25 40.14 1.28
C GLU A 116 1.01 40.41 2.59
N PRO A 117 0.34 40.93 3.64
CA PRO A 117 0.99 41.19 4.92
C PRO A 117 1.42 39.88 5.58
N SER A 118 2.58 39.91 6.26
CA SER A 118 3.01 38.76 7.06
C SER A 118 2.00 38.51 8.18
N LEU A 119 1.41 37.32 8.20
CA LEU A 119 0.52 36.87 9.28
C LEU A 119 1.34 36.17 10.36
N ASP A 120 0.92 36.26 11.62
CA ASP A 120 1.51 35.49 12.72
C ASP A 120 1.36 33.97 12.49
N PHE A 121 0.31 33.57 11.76
CA PHE A 121 0.05 32.21 11.30
C PHE A 121 -0.26 32.23 9.80
N GLU A 122 0.65 31.72 8.98
CA GLU A 122 0.52 31.74 7.52
C GLU A 122 -0.46 30.68 6.97
N TRP A 123 -0.78 29.66 7.76
CA TRP A 123 -1.54 28.51 7.29
C TRP A 123 -2.40 27.92 8.41
N LEU A 124 -3.70 27.77 8.14
CA LEU A 124 -4.66 27.09 9.00
C LEU A 124 -5.00 25.74 8.37
N VAL A 125 -4.61 24.67 9.03
CA VAL A 125 -4.88 23.30 8.58
C VAL A 125 -6.12 22.78 9.28
N SER A 126 -7.17 22.52 8.51
CA SER A 126 -8.29 21.70 8.96
C SER A 126 -8.15 20.31 8.33
N ILE A 127 -7.75 19.33 9.12
CA ILE A 127 -7.78 17.92 8.72
C ILE A 127 -9.19 17.43 9.05
N ASP A 128 -9.91 16.89 8.06
CA ASP A 128 -11.32 16.51 8.24
C ASP A 128 -11.54 15.33 9.20
N GLY A 129 -10.47 14.76 9.76
CA GLY A 129 -10.50 13.60 10.64
C GLY A 129 -11.19 12.40 9.99
N ASN A 130 -11.32 12.41 8.66
CA ASN A 130 -12.12 11.49 7.89
C ASN A 130 -13.62 11.48 8.28
N ASN A 131 -14.18 12.59 8.80
CA ASN A 131 -15.60 12.71 9.16
C ASN A 131 -16.54 12.68 7.95
N SER A 132 -16.01 12.80 6.73
CA SER A 132 -16.73 12.66 5.47
C SER A 132 -17.21 11.22 5.20
N LEU A 133 -16.75 10.25 6.00
CA LEU A 133 -17.10 8.82 5.95
C LEU A 133 -18.21 8.41 6.95
N LYS A 134 -18.99 9.36 7.46
CA LYS A 134 -20.21 9.07 8.25
C LYS A 134 -21.44 8.84 7.38
#